data_AF-A0A653CZX6-F1
#
_entry.id   AF-A0A653CZX6-F1
#
_cell.length_a   1.000
_cell.length_b   1.000
_cell.length_c   1.000
_cell.angle_alpha   90.00
_cell.angle_beta   90.00
_cell.angle_gamma   90.00
#
_symmetry.space_group_name_H-M   'P 1'
#
loop_
_entity.id
_entity.type
_entity.pdbx_description
1 polymer ?
#
loop_
_entity_poly.entity_id
_entity_poly.type
_entity_poly.pdbx_seq_one_letter_code
_entity_poly.pdbx_strand_id
1 'polypeptide(L)'
;MELDTTMRMILQVPIWAQRVIYIQGSCLKDSDLVRARMNEAEACFVLAARNYADKTAADEHTILRSWAVKDFAPNVAQYVQIFRPENKLHVKFAEYVVCEDEFKYALLANNCTCPGASTLVTLLLHTSRGQEGQQSQEEWHRLYGRCSGNEIYHIVLGDSRFFGEYEGKSFTYASFHSHRK
;
A
#
# COMPACT_ATOMS: atom_id res chain seq x y z
N MET A 1 11.42 13.87 -17.93
CA MET A 1 12.36 12.77 -17.71
C MET A 1 11.95 11.67 -18.65
N GLU A 2 12.82 11.30 -19.60
CA GLU A 2 12.53 10.21 -20.53
C GLU A 2 12.48 8.87 -19.79
N LEU A 3 11.78 7.89 -20.37
CA LEU A 3 11.71 6.56 -19.78
C LEU A 3 13.11 5.95 -19.67
N ASP A 4 13.50 5.59 -18.46
CA ASP A 4 14.73 4.86 -18.20
C ASP A 4 14.76 3.51 -18.94
N THR A 5 15.95 3.06 -19.31
CA THR A 5 16.14 1.83 -20.11
C THR A 5 15.57 0.61 -19.40
N THR A 6 15.78 0.50 -18.08
CA THR A 6 15.25 -0.61 -17.28
C THR A 6 13.72 -0.60 -17.27
N MET A 7 13.10 0.58 -17.17
CA MET A 7 11.65 0.71 -17.21
C MET A 7 11.08 0.29 -18.57
N ARG A 8 11.75 0.62 -19.69
CA ARG A 8 11.33 0.19 -21.03
C ARG A 8 11.35 -1.34 -21.15
N MET A 9 12.39 -1.98 -20.63
CA MET A 9 12.50 -3.44 -20.64
C MET A 9 11.37 -4.10 -19.85
N ILE A 10 11.03 -3.56 -18.67
CA ILE A 10 9.94 -4.09 -17.84
C ILE A 10 8.60 -3.95 -18.59
N LEU A 11 8.28 -2.80 -19.17
CA LEU A 11 7.02 -2.61 -19.88
C LEU A 11 6.84 -3.53 -21.10
N GLN A 12 7.93 -4.08 -21.64
CA GLN A 12 7.90 -5.03 -22.77
C GLN A 12 7.63 -6.48 -22.34
N VAL A 13 7.73 -6.83 -21.06
CA VAL A 13 7.49 -8.21 -20.62
C VAL A 13 6.00 -8.54 -20.79
N PRO A 14 5.65 -9.72 -21.35
CA PRO A 14 4.26 -10.05 -21.72
C PRO A 14 3.24 -9.89 -20.60
N ILE A 15 3.62 -10.17 -19.35
CA ILE A 15 2.73 -10.05 -18.20
C ILE A 15 2.29 -8.61 -17.90
N TRP A 16 3.12 -7.61 -18.25
CA TRP A 16 2.85 -6.19 -18.00
C TRP A 16 2.43 -5.43 -19.25
N ALA A 17 2.86 -5.85 -20.45
CA ALA A 17 2.61 -5.15 -21.71
C ALA A 17 1.12 -4.88 -22.00
N GLN A 18 0.22 -5.75 -21.52
CA GLN A 18 -1.23 -5.59 -21.69
C GLN A 18 -1.92 -4.91 -20.49
N ARG A 19 -1.22 -4.72 -19.37
CA ARG A 19 -1.79 -4.25 -18.10
C ARG A 19 -1.30 -2.86 -17.68
N VAL A 20 -0.16 -2.42 -18.21
CA VAL A 20 0.50 -1.17 -17.81
C VAL A 20 0.68 -0.30 -19.03
N ILE A 21 0.06 0.88 -19.00
CA ILE A 21 0.19 1.90 -20.04
C ILE A 21 0.96 3.08 -19.45
N TYR A 22 2.11 3.41 -20.03
CA TYR A 22 2.86 4.59 -19.64
C TYR A 22 2.43 5.82 -20.44
N ILE A 23 2.16 6.92 -19.74
CA ILE A 23 1.80 8.20 -20.34
C ILE A 23 2.77 9.26 -19.80
N GLN A 24 3.53 9.88 -20.70
CA GLN A 24 4.34 11.04 -20.34
C GLN A 24 3.46 12.29 -20.25
N GLY A 25 3.51 12.96 -19.10
CA GLY A 25 2.74 14.18 -18.82
C GLY A 25 2.89 14.63 -17.36
N SER A 26 2.13 15.65 -16.98
CA SER A 26 1.99 16.13 -15.61
C SER A 26 0.51 16.24 -15.26
N CYS A 27 0.12 15.78 -14.08
CA CYS A 27 -1.26 15.92 -13.60
C CYS A 27 -1.65 17.37 -13.26
N LEU A 28 -0.71 18.31 -13.32
CA LEU A 28 -1.01 19.76 -13.24
C LEU A 28 -1.56 20.32 -14.56
N LYS A 29 -1.63 19.51 -15.62
CA LYS A 29 -2.21 19.88 -16.91
C LYS A 29 -3.43 19.01 -17.19
N ASP A 30 -4.58 19.65 -17.33
CA ASP A 30 -5.85 18.97 -17.61
C ASP A 30 -5.79 18.12 -18.89
N SER A 31 -5.05 18.57 -19.91
CA SER A 31 -4.85 17.81 -21.15
C SER A 31 -4.23 16.43 -20.92
N ASP A 32 -3.34 16.32 -19.95
CA ASP A 32 -2.68 15.05 -19.61
C ASP A 32 -3.60 14.16 -18.76
N LEU A 33 -4.45 14.76 -17.91
CA LEU A 33 -5.49 14.03 -17.16
C LEU A 33 -6.59 13.48 -18.08
N VAL A 34 -6.98 14.22 -19.12
CA VAL A 34 -7.89 13.75 -20.18
C VAL A 34 -7.29 12.55 -20.90
N ARG A 35 -6.00 12.63 -21.28
CA ARG A 35 -5.28 11.51 -21.92
C ARG A 35 -5.22 10.26 -21.04
N ALA A 36 -5.09 10.44 -19.73
CA ALA A 36 -5.11 9.36 -18.75
C ALA A 36 -6.54 8.88 -18.39
N ARG A 37 -7.58 9.50 -18.96
CA ARG A 37 -8.99 9.24 -18.64
C ARG A 37 -9.30 9.27 -17.14
N MET A 38 -8.75 10.26 -16.44
CA MET A 38 -8.84 10.30 -14.97
C MET A 38 -10.28 10.26 -14.45
N ASN A 39 -11.26 10.87 -15.14
CA ASN A 39 -12.67 10.85 -14.74
C ASN A 39 -13.33 9.46 -14.79
N GLU A 40 -12.77 8.53 -15.57
CA GLU A 40 -13.24 7.13 -15.67
C GLU A 40 -12.46 6.19 -14.75
N ALA A 41 -11.41 6.69 -14.07
CA ALA A 41 -10.55 5.87 -13.23
C ALA A 41 -11.24 5.50 -11.91
N GLU A 42 -11.02 4.27 -11.45
CA GLU A 42 -11.50 3.81 -10.13
C GLU A 42 -10.65 4.36 -8.99
N ALA A 43 -9.33 4.48 -9.22
CA ALA A 43 -8.37 4.91 -8.21
C ALA A 43 -7.25 5.76 -8.81
N CYS A 44 -6.76 6.71 -8.04
CA CYS A 44 -5.59 7.53 -8.35
C CYS A 44 -4.55 7.45 -7.24
N PHE A 45 -3.33 7.03 -7.58
CA PHE A 45 -2.20 6.96 -6.66
C PHE A 45 -1.24 8.13 -6.88
N VAL A 46 -1.03 8.95 -5.86
CA VAL A 46 -0.06 10.07 -5.88
C VAL A 46 1.10 9.75 -4.95
N LEU A 47 2.26 9.45 -5.54
CA LEU A 47 3.47 9.09 -4.82
C LEU A 47 4.40 10.29 -4.66
N ALA A 48 4.89 10.52 -3.43
CA ALA A 48 5.90 11.53 -3.15
C ALA A 48 7.27 11.08 -3.69
N ALA A 49 7.99 12.01 -4.32
CA ALA A 49 9.28 11.71 -4.93
C ALA A 49 10.37 11.58 -3.85
N ARG A 50 10.95 10.38 -3.70
CA ARG A 50 12.01 10.10 -2.70
C ARG A 50 13.35 10.76 -2.99
N ASN A 51 13.60 11.15 -4.24
CA ASN A 51 14.91 11.66 -4.68
C ASN A 51 15.08 13.17 -4.48
N TYR A 52 14.13 13.85 -3.85
CA TYR A 52 14.30 15.24 -3.47
C TYR A 52 15.20 15.35 -2.24
N ALA A 53 16.19 16.24 -2.29
CA ALA A 53 17.02 16.58 -1.14
C ALA A 53 16.17 17.20 -0.01
N ASP A 54 15.11 17.93 -0.38
CA ASP A 54 14.14 18.52 0.54
C ASP A 54 12.80 17.79 0.48
N LYS A 55 12.49 17.07 1.56
CA LYS A 55 11.20 16.38 1.74
C LYS A 55 10.01 17.34 1.78
N THR A 56 10.22 18.58 2.23
CA THR A 56 9.16 19.60 2.34
C THR A 56 8.70 20.00 0.94
N ALA A 57 9.63 20.38 0.06
CA ALA A 57 9.33 20.67 -1.33
C ALA A 57 8.67 19.47 -2.05
N ALA A 58 9.10 18.23 -1.74
CA ALA A 58 8.47 17.03 -2.31
C ALA A 58 7.00 16.86 -1.89
N ASP A 59 6.68 17.16 -0.63
CA ASP A 59 5.31 17.15 -0.11
C ASP A 59 4.48 18.27 -0.74
N GLU A 60 5.01 19.48 -0.85
CA GLU A 60 4.33 20.61 -1.52
C GLU A 60 3.94 20.25 -2.96
N HIS A 61 4.86 19.66 -3.72
CA HIS A 61 4.54 19.15 -5.06
C HIS A 61 3.47 18.04 -5.03
N THR A 62 3.47 17.18 -4.03
CA THR A 62 2.48 16.10 -3.90
C THR A 62 1.09 16.63 -3.55
N ILE A 63 1.03 17.63 -2.66
CA ILE A 63 -0.21 18.36 -2.33
C ILE A 63 -0.78 18.99 -3.59
N LEU A 64 0.01 19.78 -4.33
CA LEU A 64 -0.45 20.43 -5.56
C LEU A 64 -1.00 19.43 -6.59
N ARG A 65 -0.34 18.28 -6.73
CA ARG A 65 -0.80 17.19 -7.63
C ARG A 65 -2.12 16.58 -7.17
N SER A 66 -2.29 16.34 -5.87
CA SER A 66 -3.54 15.80 -5.32
C SER A 66 -4.71 16.78 -5.49
N TRP A 67 -4.47 18.08 -5.28
CA TRP A 67 -5.47 19.12 -5.53
C TRP A 67 -5.88 19.18 -7.01
N ALA A 68 -4.91 19.20 -7.94
CA ALA A 68 -5.21 19.21 -9.37
C ALA A 68 -6.06 18.01 -9.81
N VAL A 69 -5.77 16.81 -9.28
CA VAL A 69 -6.60 15.63 -9.54
C VAL A 69 -7.99 15.76 -8.90
N LYS A 70 -8.09 16.32 -7.69
CA LYS A 70 -9.37 16.48 -6.99
C LYS A 70 -10.30 17.45 -7.71
N ASP A 71 -9.75 18.55 -8.20
CA ASP A 71 -10.48 19.57 -8.94
C ASP A 71 -10.97 19.03 -10.29
N PHE A 72 -10.13 18.25 -10.98
CA PHE A 72 -10.48 17.66 -12.28
C PHE A 72 -11.46 16.48 -12.17
N ALA A 73 -11.22 15.56 -11.23
CA ALA A 73 -11.96 14.31 -11.05
C ALA A 73 -12.36 14.10 -9.57
N PRO A 74 -13.41 14.79 -9.09
CA PRO A 74 -13.74 14.83 -7.66
C PRO A 74 -14.23 13.48 -7.09
N ASN A 75 -14.74 12.58 -7.94
CA ASN A 75 -15.32 11.30 -7.53
C ASN A 75 -14.30 10.15 -7.48
N VAL A 76 -13.07 10.38 -7.92
CA VAL A 76 -12.03 9.33 -7.95
C VAL A 76 -11.44 9.14 -6.56
N ALA A 77 -11.32 7.89 -6.13
CA ALA A 77 -10.65 7.52 -4.89
C ALA A 77 -9.17 7.88 -4.96
N GLN A 78 -8.70 8.76 -4.07
CA GLN A 78 -7.30 9.20 -4.03
C GLN A 78 -6.53 8.51 -2.91
N TYR A 79 -5.37 7.97 -3.29
CA TYR A 79 -4.38 7.36 -2.40
C TYR A 79 -3.11 8.21 -2.45
N VAL A 80 -2.83 8.94 -1.38
CA VAL A 80 -1.77 9.95 -1.36
C VAL A 80 -0.69 9.54 -0.35
N GLN A 81 0.56 9.55 -0.80
CA GLN A 81 1.72 9.40 0.07
C GLN A 81 2.34 10.77 0.35
N ILE A 82 2.68 11.04 1.61
CA ILE A 82 3.40 12.23 2.07
C ILE A 82 4.51 11.84 3.04
N PHE A 83 5.51 12.69 3.21
CA PHE A 83 6.59 12.45 4.16
C PHE A 83 6.25 12.95 5.56
N ARG A 84 5.93 14.25 5.67
CA ARG A 84 5.84 14.98 6.94
C ARG A 84 4.41 14.99 7.49
N PRO A 85 4.22 14.72 8.80
CA PRO A 85 2.89 14.75 9.42
C PRO A 85 2.24 16.14 9.35
N GLU A 86 3.03 17.21 9.43
CA GLU A 86 2.52 18.60 9.36
C GLU A 86 1.78 18.87 8.06
N ASN A 87 2.20 18.22 6.97
CA ASN A 87 1.64 18.40 5.63
C ASN A 87 0.35 17.59 5.40
N LYS A 88 0.03 16.64 6.29
CA LYS A 88 -1.11 15.73 6.15
C LYS A 88 -2.45 16.44 6.11
N LEU A 89 -2.57 17.58 6.80
CA LEU A 89 -3.81 18.36 6.84
C LEU A 89 -4.23 18.84 5.45
N HIS A 90 -3.28 19.09 4.55
CA HIS A 90 -3.53 19.64 3.21
C HIS A 90 -4.11 18.63 2.23
N VAL A 91 -4.07 17.33 2.55
CA VAL A 91 -4.59 16.23 1.72
C VAL A 91 -5.60 15.38 2.47
N LYS A 92 -6.19 15.90 3.56
CA LYS A 92 -7.18 15.18 4.39
C LYS A 92 -8.46 14.81 3.63
N PHE A 93 -8.73 15.44 2.50
CA PHE A 93 -9.86 15.09 1.62
C PHE A 93 -9.63 13.82 0.80
N ALA A 94 -8.39 13.33 0.70
CA ALA A 94 -8.09 12.08 0.03
C ALA A 94 -8.65 10.90 0.84
N GLU A 95 -9.02 9.83 0.16
CA GLU A 95 -9.66 8.67 0.81
C GLU A 95 -8.66 7.94 1.71
N TYR A 96 -7.43 7.79 1.24
CA TYR A 96 -6.35 7.17 2.01
C TYR A 96 -5.08 8.02 1.94
N VAL A 97 -4.49 8.30 3.11
CA VAL A 97 -3.24 9.05 3.23
C VAL A 97 -2.21 8.25 4.02
N VAL A 98 -1.07 7.99 3.41
CA VAL A 98 0.07 7.34 4.06
C VAL A 98 1.15 8.38 4.36
N CYS A 99 1.39 8.63 5.64
CA CYS A 99 2.48 9.50 6.10
C CYS A 99 3.70 8.67 6.47
N GLU A 100 4.82 8.88 5.76
CA GLU A 100 6.02 8.07 5.92
C GLU A 100 6.67 8.25 7.29
N ASP A 101 6.86 9.48 7.76
CA ASP A 101 7.52 9.70 9.05
C ASP A 101 6.66 9.21 10.23
N GLU A 102 5.33 9.39 10.20
CA GLU A 102 4.43 8.80 11.22
C GLU A 102 4.61 7.28 11.29
N PHE A 103 4.54 6.60 10.14
CA PHE A 103 4.64 5.15 10.09
C PHE A 103 6.04 4.66 10.50
N LYS A 104 7.09 5.32 10.00
CA LYS A 104 8.49 5.00 10.31
C LYS A 104 8.76 5.12 11.81
N TYR A 105 8.41 6.25 12.42
CA TYR A 105 8.68 6.46 13.84
C TYR A 105 7.80 5.60 14.74
N ALA A 106 6.54 5.32 14.36
CA ALA A 106 5.70 4.39 15.08
C ALA A 106 6.28 2.96 15.09
N LEU A 107 6.79 2.47 13.96
CA LEU A 107 7.44 1.16 13.89
C LEU A 107 8.72 1.09 14.76
N LEU A 108 9.54 2.14 14.72
CA LEU A 108 10.75 2.22 15.54
C LEU A 108 10.43 2.26 17.04
N ALA A 109 9.43 3.04 17.45
CA ALA A 109 8.98 3.09 18.83
C ALA A 109 8.42 1.74 19.31
N ASN A 110 7.63 1.06 18.48
CA ASN A 110 7.10 -0.27 18.80
C ASN A 110 8.19 -1.30 18.97
N ASN A 111 9.29 -1.22 18.20
CA ASN A 111 10.44 -2.12 18.38
C ASN A 111 11.10 -2.00 19.76
N CYS A 112 11.01 -0.85 20.43
CA CYS A 112 11.52 -0.68 21.79
C CYS A 112 10.70 -1.47 22.84
N THR A 113 9.43 -1.77 22.54
CA THR A 113 8.54 -2.53 23.43
C THR A 113 8.45 -4.00 23.03
N CYS A 114 8.40 -4.28 21.73
CA CYS A 114 8.24 -5.61 21.16
C CYS A 114 9.33 -5.84 20.09
N PRO A 115 10.29 -6.76 20.33
CA PRO A 115 11.31 -7.09 19.35
C PRO A 115 10.69 -7.59 18.04
N GLY A 116 11.13 -7.03 16.91
CA GLY A 116 10.69 -7.46 15.59
C GLY A 116 9.29 -6.98 15.18
N ALA A 117 8.66 -6.06 15.92
CA ALA A 117 7.36 -5.50 15.57
C ALA A 117 7.34 -4.90 14.13
N SER A 118 8.40 -4.18 13.75
CA SER A 118 8.55 -3.65 12.39
C SER A 118 8.58 -4.74 11.33
N THR A 119 9.27 -5.84 11.60
CA THR A 119 9.35 -6.98 10.69
C THR A 119 7.98 -7.65 10.57
N LEU A 120 7.30 -7.90 11.70
CA LEU A 120 5.96 -8.47 11.72
C LEU A 120 4.98 -7.66 10.85
N VAL A 121 4.92 -6.34 11.05
CA VAL A 121 4.04 -5.45 10.26
C VAL A 121 4.42 -5.46 8.78
N THR A 122 5.72 -5.45 8.47
CA THR A 122 6.19 -5.48 7.08
C THR A 122 5.78 -6.78 6.38
N LEU A 123 5.91 -7.93 7.05
CA LEU A 123 5.50 -9.23 6.50
C LEU A 123 3.99 -9.29 6.26
N LEU A 124 3.18 -8.79 7.20
CA LEU A 124 1.71 -8.77 7.05
C LEU A 124 1.22 -7.85 5.92
N LEU A 125 1.97 -6.80 5.58
CA LEU A 125 1.65 -5.89 4.48
C LEU A 125 2.14 -6.38 3.11
N HIS A 126 3.08 -7.32 3.08
CA HIS A 126 3.61 -7.90 1.85
C HIS A 126 2.90 -9.22 1.52
N THR A 127 2.05 -9.18 0.49
CA THR A 127 1.38 -10.38 -0.02
C THR A 127 2.39 -11.39 -0.58
N SER A 128 2.34 -12.61 -0.05
CA SER A 128 3.32 -13.67 -0.28
C SER A 128 2.60 -15.03 -0.25
N ARG A 129 3.15 -16.04 -0.95
CA ARG A 129 2.53 -17.39 -1.01
C ARG A 129 3.08 -18.37 0.04
N GLY A 130 3.94 -17.91 0.94
CA GLY A 130 4.61 -18.76 1.94
C GLY A 130 5.51 -19.84 1.31
N GLN A 131 6.06 -19.58 0.11
CA GLN A 131 6.96 -20.48 -0.62
C GLN A 131 8.43 -20.06 -0.47
N GLU A 132 8.66 -18.91 0.15
CA GLU A 132 9.96 -18.35 0.43
C GLU A 132 10.75 -19.31 1.34
N GLY A 133 12.06 -19.42 1.13
CA GLY A 133 12.92 -20.24 1.99
C GLY A 133 12.76 -21.76 1.86
N GLN A 134 11.84 -22.29 1.05
CA GLN A 134 11.63 -23.75 0.93
C GLN A 134 12.85 -24.55 0.48
N GLN A 135 13.71 -23.95 -0.34
CA GLN A 135 14.95 -24.56 -0.82
C GLN A 135 16.10 -24.48 0.20
N SER A 136 15.88 -23.78 1.33
CA SER A 136 16.89 -23.67 2.37
C SER A 136 17.11 -25.00 3.07
N GLN A 137 18.38 -25.31 3.36
CA GLN A 137 18.75 -26.44 4.19
C GLN A 137 18.40 -26.21 5.67
N GLU A 138 18.26 -24.94 6.08
CA GLU A 138 18.00 -24.58 7.47
C GLU A 138 16.51 -24.64 7.79
N GLU A 139 16.18 -25.26 8.94
CA GLU A 139 14.79 -25.41 9.37
C GLU A 139 14.12 -24.07 9.70
N TRP A 140 14.82 -23.19 10.41
CA TRP A 140 14.28 -21.88 10.80
C TRP A 140 13.92 -21.02 9.59
N HIS A 141 14.71 -21.10 8.51
CA HIS A 141 14.48 -20.32 7.29
C HIS A 141 13.25 -20.83 6.53
N ARG A 142 13.06 -22.16 6.46
CA ARG A 142 11.84 -22.75 5.89
C ARG A 142 10.59 -22.35 6.69
N LEU A 143 10.66 -22.37 8.02
CA LEU A 143 9.56 -21.96 8.88
C LEU A 143 9.26 -20.46 8.72
N TYR A 144 10.29 -19.62 8.74
CA TYR A 144 10.17 -18.17 8.56
C TYR A 144 9.49 -17.84 7.22
N GLY A 145 9.98 -18.43 6.13
CA GLY A 145 9.41 -18.21 4.79
C GLY A 145 7.99 -18.74 4.62
N ARG A 146 7.62 -19.82 5.31
CA ARG A 146 6.21 -20.25 5.38
C ARG A 146 5.33 -19.22 6.10
N CYS A 147 5.80 -18.74 7.25
CA CYS A 147 5.04 -17.80 8.09
C CYS A 147 5.02 -16.37 7.55
N SER A 148 5.96 -15.99 6.67
CA SER A 148 5.92 -14.69 5.99
C SER A 148 4.77 -14.56 5.00
N GLY A 149 4.18 -15.68 4.56
CA GLY A 149 2.98 -15.68 3.71
C GLY A 149 1.66 -15.50 4.47
N ASN A 150 1.70 -15.20 5.77
CA ASN A 150 0.48 -14.88 6.52
C ASN A 150 0.00 -13.47 6.16
N GLU A 151 -1.31 -13.34 5.93
CA GLU A 151 -1.94 -12.10 5.48
C GLU A 151 -3.16 -11.76 6.36
N ILE A 152 -3.56 -10.48 6.34
CA ILE A 152 -4.74 -10.00 7.05
C ILE A 152 -5.92 -9.99 6.08
N TYR A 153 -7.00 -10.68 6.46
CA TYR A 153 -8.26 -10.72 5.70
C TYR A 153 -9.42 -10.15 6.50
N HIS A 154 -10.45 -9.71 5.79
CA HIS A 154 -11.69 -9.20 6.36
C HIS A 154 -12.89 -9.92 5.74
N ILE A 155 -13.80 -10.40 6.60
CA ILE A 155 -15.05 -11.05 6.20
C ILE A 155 -16.13 -10.77 7.26
N VAL A 156 -17.37 -10.61 6.81
CA VAL A 156 -18.53 -10.49 7.70
C VAL A 156 -18.80 -11.85 8.36
N LEU A 157 -19.10 -11.85 9.67
CA LEU A 157 -19.26 -13.07 10.47
C LEU A 157 -20.25 -14.07 9.85
N GLY A 158 -21.45 -13.59 9.48
CA GLY A 158 -22.51 -14.42 8.90
C GLY A 158 -22.16 -15.04 7.55
N ASP A 159 -21.29 -14.40 6.78
CA ASP A 159 -20.84 -14.89 5.47
C ASP A 159 -19.65 -15.87 5.60
N SER A 160 -19.05 -15.95 6.78
CA SER A 160 -17.88 -16.78 7.00
C SER A 160 -18.25 -18.23 7.26
N ARG A 161 -17.82 -19.12 6.37
CA ARG A 161 -17.88 -20.58 6.59
C ARG A 161 -17.05 -21.03 7.80
N PHE A 162 -16.05 -20.23 8.18
CA PHE A 162 -15.13 -20.55 9.26
C PHE A 162 -15.61 -19.98 10.59
N PHE A 163 -16.10 -18.74 10.61
CA PHE A 163 -16.50 -18.05 11.83
C PHE A 163 -18.01 -18.06 12.11
N GLY A 164 -18.87 -18.40 11.14
CA GLY A 164 -20.32 -18.30 11.29
C GLY A 164 -20.90 -19.13 12.45
N GLU A 165 -20.26 -20.24 12.82
CA GLU A 165 -20.65 -21.07 13.97
C GLU A 165 -20.50 -20.37 15.34
N TYR A 166 -19.79 -19.24 15.37
CA TYR A 166 -19.56 -18.45 16.59
C TYR A 166 -20.53 -17.27 16.74
N GLU A 167 -21.58 -17.17 15.93
CA GLU A 167 -22.62 -16.16 16.13
C GLU A 167 -23.22 -16.27 17.55
N GLY A 168 -23.32 -15.13 18.23
CA GLY A 168 -23.78 -15.06 19.63
C GLY A 168 -22.76 -15.51 20.69
N LYS A 169 -21.54 -15.93 20.30
CA LYS A 169 -20.44 -16.20 21.23
C LYS A 169 -19.59 -14.96 21.48
N SER A 170 -18.82 -14.97 22.57
CA SER A 170 -17.85 -13.90 22.82
C SER A 170 -16.68 -13.97 21.83
N PHE A 171 -16.04 -12.83 21.57
CA PHE A 171 -14.83 -12.76 20.77
C PHE A 171 -13.73 -13.72 21.28
N THR A 172 -13.50 -13.75 22.60
CA THR A 172 -12.49 -14.62 23.21
C THR A 172 -12.76 -16.11 22.97
N TYR A 173 -14.03 -16.52 22.99
CA TYR A 173 -14.43 -17.89 22.68
C TYR A 173 -14.15 -18.21 21.21
N ALA A 174 -14.60 -17.34 20.29
CA ALA A 174 -14.38 -17.52 18.86
C ALA A 174 -12.87 -17.61 18.52
N SER A 175 -12.04 -16.69 19.03
CA SER A 175 -10.60 -16.66 18.75
C SER A 175 -9.86 -17.92 19.21
N PHE A 176 -10.17 -18.42 20.41
CA PHE A 176 -9.53 -19.63 20.93
C PHE A 176 -9.89 -20.87 20.10
N HIS A 177 -11.18 -21.04 19.81
CA HIS A 177 -11.66 -22.20 19.07
C HIS A 177 -11.27 -22.16 17.60
N SER A 178 -11.22 -20.98 16.99
CA SER A 178 -10.77 -20.81 15.61
C SER A 178 -9.31 -21.19 15.40
N HIS A 179 -8.43 -20.89 16.36
CA HIS A 179 -7.01 -21.20 16.22
C HIS A 179 -6.71 -22.70 16.36
N ARG A 180 -7.58 -23.45 17.07
CA ARG A 180 -7.39 -24.87 17.37
C ARG A 180 -8.06 -25.83 16.38
N LYS A 181 -8.87 -25.30 15.46
CA LYS A 181 -9.58 -26.07 14.45
C LYS A 181 -8.62 -26.49 13.33
#